data_AF-A0A7Z2ZHJ2-F1
#
_entry.id   AF-A0A7Z2ZHJ2-F1
#
_cell.length_a   1.000
_cell.length_b   1.000
_cell.length_c   1.000
_cell.angle_alpha   90.00
_cell.angle_beta   90.00
_cell.angle_gamma   90.00
#
_symmetry.space_group_name_H-M   'P 1'
#
loop_
_entity.id
_entity.type
_entity.pdbx_description
1 polymer ?
#
loop_
_entity_poly.entity_id
_entity_poly.type
_entity_poly.pdbx_seq_one_letter_code
_entity_poly.pdbx_strand_id
1 'polypeptide(L)'
;MSDGRGRSTEGFGVDRESSVRLIVKTALENGVTDPKQISYMLATAQHETRNFQAPEEDFGRSQARKLGYSGGEEFYGRGYVHLTHDYNYAKFDKLLGLNGEMVRNPDMAKQPEIAAKVLVVGMRDGLFTGKPLDRYIDGDSHDVYNARRVVNGVTPSKPWSVKAAKECEEYANNWERRVPDLIESVKRDGVDLKHSVTPGSTSHQPSNSHDGKLEQGERGEQVKQLQGQLAQLGATGRDGKPLQADGDFGGNTKYAVEQFQRGHGLQVDGVVGSQTQAALARALSQQKVQQAEQSSAPAAPAQAASSPLLSDPRHADNPMFVGAVSKLEALGERGGFADRKELEQAAGQAVFEAKVGGLQRIDHILPNKSGDGFFAVQGELGDPSMRRVFIDRNQAQGQSLEHSSRQVAEESQQQVTQVQGQAQQAASPEMSM
;
A
#
# COMPACT_ATOMS: atom_id res chain seq x y z
N MET A 1 13.71 -17.42 -4.24
CA MET A 1 14.10 -17.68 -2.85
C MET A 1 14.74 -16.43 -2.28
N SER A 2 14.09 -15.79 -1.30
CA SER A 2 14.75 -14.77 -0.48
C SER A 2 15.83 -15.47 0.33
N ASP A 3 17.07 -15.00 0.26
CA ASP A 3 18.17 -15.50 1.10
C ASP A 3 18.04 -15.09 2.57
N GLY A 4 16.83 -14.66 2.99
CA GLY A 4 16.48 -14.08 4.29
C GLY A 4 17.14 -12.74 4.60
N ARG A 5 17.87 -12.14 3.63
CA ARG A 5 18.52 -10.83 3.77
C ARG A 5 17.83 -9.73 2.95
N GLY A 6 16.76 -10.05 2.23
CA GLY A 6 15.90 -9.12 1.49
C GLY A 6 14.42 -9.21 1.88
N ARG A 7 13.57 -8.48 1.17
CA ARG A 7 12.11 -8.62 1.31
C ARG A 7 11.65 -9.98 0.79
N SER A 8 10.73 -10.62 1.49
CA SER A 8 10.13 -11.86 1.00
C SER A 8 9.17 -11.54 -0.16
N THR A 9 9.37 -12.27 -1.27
CA THR A 9 8.58 -12.16 -2.50
C THR A 9 7.79 -13.43 -2.81
N GLU A 10 8.00 -14.50 -2.06
CA GLU A 10 7.31 -15.79 -2.23
C GLU A 10 6.16 -15.88 -1.24
N GLY A 11 4.95 -16.12 -1.74
CA GLY A 11 3.76 -16.34 -0.91
C GLY A 11 3.68 -17.75 -0.33
N PHE A 12 2.56 -18.08 0.32
CA PHE A 12 2.31 -19.39 0.94
C PHE A 12 2.19 -20.57 -0.05
N GLY A 13 2.27 -20.32 -1.37
CA GLY A 13 1.99 -21.33 -2.40
C GLY A 13 0.51 -21.65 -2.56
N VAL A 14 -0.36 -20.95 -1.83
CA VAL A 14 -1.82 -20.95 -1.95
C VAL A 14 -2.31 -19.51 -1.96
N ASP A 15 -3.49 -19.27 -2.52
CA ASP A 15 -4.10 -17.96 -2.48
C ASP A 15 -4.60 -17.58 -1.06
N ARG A 16 -4.97 -16.32 -0.90
CA ARG A 16 -5.44 -15.78 0.38
C ARG A 16 -6.69 -16.50 0.89
N GLU A 17 -7.66 -16.79 0.02
CA GLU A 17 -8.92 -17.39 0.45
C GLU A 17 -8.70 -18.83 0.89
N SER A 18 -7.84 -19.56 0.17
CA SER A 18 -7.37 -20.89 0.59
C SER A 18 -6.69 -20.85 1.97
N SER A 19 -5.85 -19.83 2.23
CA SER A 19 -5.19 -19.63 3.53
C SER A 19 -6.20 -19.39 4.65
N VAL A 20 -7.17 -18.50 4.41
CA VAL A 20 -8.23 -18.14 5.35
C VAL A 20 -9.09 -19.36 5.68
N ARG A 21 -9.59 -20.07 4.66
CA ARG A 21 -10.40 -21.28 4.84
C ARG A 21 -9.61 -22.39 5.54
N LEU A 22 -8.32 -22.54 5.23
CA LEU A 22 -7.45 -23.51 5.89
C LEU A 22 -7.29 -23.22 7.38
N ILE A 23 -7.13 -21.95 7.77
CA ILE A 23 -7.05 -21.55 9.19
C ILE A 23 -8.37 -21.86 9.88
N VAL A 24 -9.52 -21.52 9.28
CA VAL A 24 -10.84 -21.85 9.85
C VAL A 24 -11.03 -23.35 9.99
N LYS A 25 -10.72 -24.13 8.95
CA LYS A 25 -10.75 -25.60 9.02
C LYS A 25 -9.88 -26.12 10.16
N THR A 26 -8.66 -25.62 10.25
CA THR A 26 -7.70 -26.04 11.28
C THR A 26 -8.20 -25.68 12.67
N ALA A 27 -8.83 -24.52 12.85
CA ALA A 27 -9.46 -24.11 14.11
C ALA A 27 -10.55 -25.09 14.54
N LEU A 28 -11.49 -25.40 13.64
CA LEU A 28 -12.58 -26.34 13.90
C LEU A 28 -12.07 -27.75 14.23
N GLU A 29 -11.09 -28.26 13.47
CA GLU A 29 -10.46 -29.57 13.71
C GLU A 29 -9.69 -29.64 15.04
N ASN A 30 -9.32 -28.49 15.59
CA ASN A 30 -8.62 -28.37 16.87
C ASN A 30 -9.52 -27.87 17.99
N GLY A 31 -10.84 -27.94 17.83
CA GLY A 31 -11.81 -27.65 18.89
C GLY A 31 -12.02 -26.16 19.18
N VAL A 32 -11.49 -25.27 18.34
CA VAL A 32 -11.76 -23.83 18.41
C VAL A 32 -13.01 -23.55 17.59
N THR A 33 -14.16 -23.44 18.26
CA THR A 33 -15.47 -23.27 17.61
C THR A 33 -16.08 -21.88 17.79
N ASP A 34 -15.52 -21.06 18.68
CA ASP A 34 -16.00 -19.69 18.90
C ASP A 34 -15.61 -18.80 17.70
N PRO A 35 -16.58 -18.20 16.97
CA PRO A 35 -16.31 -17.30 15.85
C PRO A 35 -15.41 -16.11 16.23
N LYS A 36 -15.48 -15.60 17.45
CA LYS A 36 -14.66 -14.47 17.92
C LYS A 36 -13.19 -14.87 18.04
N GLN A 37 -12.93 -16.06 18.58
CA GLN A 37 -11.57 -16.61 18.65
C GLN A 37 -11.00 -16.85 17.26
N ILE A 38 -11.77 -17.45 16.35
CA ILE A 38 -11.35 -17.67 14.95
C ILE A 38 -11.08 -16.33 14.24
N SER A 39 -11.92 -15.31 14.47
CA SER A 39 -11.74 -13.97 13.92
C SER A 39 -10.41 -13.35 14.38
N TYR A 40 -10.06 -13.53 15.66
CA TYR A 40 -8.79 -13.05 16.18
C TYR A 40 -7.57 -13.79 15.63
N MET A 41 -7.68 -15.11 15.39
CA MET A 41 -6.63 -15.88 14.72
C MET A 41 -6.39 -15.38 13.29
N LEU A 42 -7.46 -15.13 12.52
CA LEU A 42 -7.36 -14.56 11.17
C LEU A 42 -6.82 -13.13 11.18
N ALA A 43 -7.21 -12.31 12.15
CA ALA A 43 -6.70 -10.96 12.33
C ALA A 43 -5.19 -10.95 12.60
N THR A 44 -4.73 -11.86 13.46
CA THR A 44 -3.30 -12.06 13.75
C THR A 44 -2.56 -12.46 12.47
N ALA A 45 -3.05 -13.47 11.75
CA ALA A 45 -2.44 -13.92 10.51
C ALA A 45 -2.35 -12.80 9.47
N GLN A 46 -3.43 -12.03 9.31
CA GLN A 46 -3.48 -10.88 8.42
C GLN A 46 -2.45 -9.81 8.80
N HIS A 47 -2.29 -9.52 10.09
CA HIS A 47 -1.33 -8.54 10.58
C HIS A 47 0.12 -8.96 10.31
N GLU A 48 0.50 -10.19 10.68
CA GLU A 48 1.89 -10.64 10.52
C GLU A 48 2.29 -10.74 9.05
N THR A 49 1.40 -11.29 8.21
CA THR A 49 1.80 -11.76 6.88
C THR A 49 1.49 -10.81 5.75
N ARG A 50 1.31 -9.50 6.02
CA ARG A 50 0.85 -8.54 5.01
C ARG A 50 -0.41 -9.04 4.29
N ASN A 51 -1.41 -9.46 5.07
CA ASN A 51 -2.67 -10.04 4.58
C ASN A 51 -2.47 -11.32 3.75
N PHE A 52 -1.82 -12.32 4.35
CA PHE A 52 -1.60 -13.68 3.82
C PHE A 52 -0.67 -13.75 2.60
N GLN A 53 0.19 -12.74 2.41
CA GLN A 53 1.10 -12.65 1.27
C GLN A 53 2.54 -13.02 1.62
N ALA A 54 2.95 -12.81 2.87
CA ALA A 54 4.34 -12.89 3.31
C ALA A 54 4.51 -13.97 4.40
N PRO A 55 4.80 -15.22 4.01
CA PRO A 55 5.03 -16.31 4.94
C PRO A 55 6.37 -16.21 5.67
N GLU A 56 7.21 -15.24 5.32
CA GLU A 56 8.51 -14.98 5.93
C GLU A 56 8.62 -13.50 6.30
N GLU A 57 9.30 -13.21 7.41
CA GLU A 57 9.66 -11.84 7.77
C GLU A 57 10.63 -11.22 6.74
N ASP A 58 10.37 -9.97 6.37
CA ASP A 58 11.33 -9.20 5.58
C ASP A 58 12.64 -9.04 6.37
N PHE A 59 13.76 -9.34 5.71
CA PHE A 59 15.10 -9.31 6.33
C PHE A 59 15.24 -10.26 7.54
N GLY A 60 14.44 -11.33 7.61
CA GLY A 60 14.36 -12.21 8.79
C GLY A 60 15.69 -12.70 9.36
N ARG A 61 16.64 -13.15 8.53
CA ARG A 61 17.96 -13.61 9.00
C ARG A 61 18.79 -12.47 9.57
N SER A 62 18.78 -11.32 8.90
CA SER A 62 19.44 -10.10 9.38
C SER A 62 18.87 -9.66 10.74
N GLN A 63 17.56 -9.80 10.94
CA GLN A 63 16.92 -9.55 12.24
C GLN A 63 17.32 -10.58 13.29
N ALA A 64 17.25 -11.87 12.97
CA ALA A 64 17.62 -12.97 13.86
C ALA A 64 19.07 -12.83 14.35
N ARG A 65 20.00 -12.47 13.46
CA ARG A 65 21.39 -12.13 13.82
C ARG A 65 21.47 -10.95 14.78
N LYS A 66 20.78 -9.84 14.45
CA LYS A 66 20.84 -8.60 15.22
C LYS A 66 20.23 -8.76 16.62
N LEU A 67 19.16 -9.54 16.73
CA LEU A 67 18.43 -9.78 17.97
C LEU A 67 18.94 -11.00 18.75
N GLY A 68 19.90 -11.74 18.21
CA GLY A 68 20.54 -12.87 18.89
C GLY A 68 19.58 -14.04 19.10
N TYR A 69 18.86 -14.46 18.05
CA TYR A 69 17.92 -15.57 18.17
C TYR A 69 18.64 -16.89 18.51
N SER A 70 18.11 -17.60 19.51
CA SER A 70 18.49 -19.00 19.79
C SER A 70 18.34 -19.87 18.54
N GLY A 71 19.35 -20.71 18.29
CA GLY A 71 19.47 -21.55 17.08
C GLY A 71 20.12 -20.87 15.88
N GLY A 72 20.36 -19.56 15.94
CA GLY A 72 21.00 -18.80 14.87
C GLY A 72 20.03 -18.23 13.82
N GLU A 73 20.61 -17.72 12.73
CA GLU A 73 19.87 -16.96 11.71
C GLU A 73 18.79 -17.77 11.00
N GLU A 74 18.89 -19.10 10.97
CA GLU A 74 17.94 -19.99 10.29
C GLU A 74 16.54 -19.98 10.92
N PHE A 75 16.39 -19.54 12.17
CA PHE A 75 15.13 -19.58 12.93
C PHE A 75 14.43 -18.21 13.02
N TYR A 76 14.47 -17.45 11.94
CA TYR A 76 13.70 -16.22 11.76
C TYR A 76 12.19 -16.50 11.55
N GLY A 77 11.38 -15.45 11.57
CA GLY A 77 9.92 -15.56 11.54
C GLY A 77 9.37 -16.20 10.27
N ARG A 78 8.61 -17.30 10.42
CA ARG A 78 7.91 -18.00 9.34
C ARG A 78 6.44 -18.34 9.66
N GLY A 79 5.64 -18.52 8.62
CA GLY A 79 4.23 -18.92 8.70
C GLY A 79 3.29 -17.79 9.10
N TYR A 80 2.04 -18.11 9.39
CA TYR A 80 0.99 -17.11 9.67
C TYR A 80 1.21 -16.28 10.93
N VAL A 81 2.07 -16.74 11.83
CA VAL A 81 2.37 -16.06 13.11
C VAL A 81 3.83 -15.60 13.22
N HIS A 82 4.61 -15.74 12.13
CA HIS A 82 6.06 -15.51 12.10
C HIS A 82 6.79 -16.17 13.28
N LEU A 83 6.73 -17.50 13.36
CA LEU A 83 7.39 -18.31 14.39
C LEU A 83 8.90 -18.09 14.40
N THR A 84 9.46 -17.75 15.56
CA THR A 84 10.90 -17.45 15.76
C THR A 84 11.52 -18.34 16.82
N HIS A 85 12.86 -18.47 16.79
CA HIS A 85 13.70 -19.24 17.72
C HIS A 85 13.58 -20.76 17.65
N ASP A 86 14.70 -21.47 17.65
CA ASP A 86 14.78 -22.93 17.58
C ASP A 86 13.93 -23.69 18.60
N TYR A 87 13.86 -23.23 19.85
CA TYR A 87 13.05 -23.89 20.88
C TYR A 87 11.55 -23.87 20.57
N ASN A 88 11.06 -22.85 19.85
CA ASN A 88 9.67 -22.82 19.40
C ASN A 88 9.45 -23.75 18.21
N TYR A 89 10.40 -23.82 17.27
CA TYR A 89 10.36 -24.80 16.18
C TYR A 89 10.36 -26.22 16.74
N ALA A 90 11.23 -26.53 17.70
CA ALA A 90 11.28 -27.84 18.36
C ALA A 90 9.99 -28.17 19.14
N LYS A 91 9.37 -27.16 19.75
CA LYS A 91 8.09 -27.32 20.45
C LYS A 91 6.97 -27.73 19.48
N PHE A 92 6.83 -27.02 18.36
CA PHE A 92 5.82 -27.34 17.36
C PHE A 92 6.15 -28.60 16.56
N ASP A 93 7.42 -28.88 16.29
CA ASP A 93 7.88 -30.14 15.70
C ASP A 93 7.36 -31.35 16.49
N LYS A 94 7.60 -31.34 17.81
CA LYS A 94 7.13 -32.39 18.72
C LYS A 94 5.60 -32.48 18.75
N LEU A 95 4.93 -31.34 18.86
CA LEU A 95 3.46 -31.28 18.93
C LEU A 95 2.80 -31.81 17.65
N LEU A 96 3.42 -31.57 16.50
CA LEU A 96 2.93 -31.98 15.19
C LEU A 96 3.41 -33.38 14.77
N GLY A 97 4.24 -34.04 15.58
CA GLY A 97 4.75 -35.38 15.30
C GLY A 97 5.75 -35.44 14.15
N LEU A 98 6.52 -34.36 13.94
CA LEU A 98 7.44 -34.21 12.79
C LEU A 98 8.84 -34.81 13.04
N ASN A 99 9.09 -35.43 14.20
CA ASN A 99 10.31 -36.20 14.48
C ASN A 99 11.64 -35.44 14.22
N GLY A 100 11.68 -34.16 14.55
CA GLY A 100 12.81 -33.25 14.38
C GLY A 100 12.97 -32.70 12.97
N GLU A 101 12.07 -33.01 12.03
CA GLU A 101 12.17 -32.57 10.65
C GLU A 101 12.02 -31.06 10.51
N MET A 102 11.12 -30.43 11.27
CA MET A 102 10.90 -28.98 11.23
C MET A 102 12.08 -28.21 11.81
N VAL A 103 12.85 -28.82 12.73
CA VAL A 103 14.10 -28.23 13.24
C VAL A 103 15.24 -28.38 12.23
N ARG A 104 15.33 -29.53 11.55
CA ARG A 104 16.32 -29.77 10.48
C ARG A 104 16.02 -28.96 9.22
N ASN A 105 14.75 -28.67 8.96
CA ASN A 105 14.25 -27.93 7.82
C ASN A 105 13.24 -26.84 8.26
N PRO A 106 13.72 -25.69 8.77
CA PRO A 106 12.86 -24.62 9.27
C PRO A 106 11.86 -24.07 8.24
N ASP A 107 12.14 -24.23 6.94
CA ASP A 107 11.23 -23.81 5.88
C ASP A 107 9.88 -24.55 5.90
N MET A 108 9.78 -25.72 6.55
CA MET A 108 8.50 -26.39 6.79
C MET A 108 7.49 -25.50 7.52
N ALA A 109 7.95 -24.58 8.38
CA ALA A 109 7.07 -23.66 9.11
C ALA A 109 6.28 -22.71 8.20
N LYS A 110 6.69 -22.56 6.93
CA LYS A 110 6.02 -21.71 5.94
C LYS A 110 5.00 -22.47 5.08
N GLN A 111 4.98 -23.80 5.16
CA GLN A 111 3.98 -24.61 4.47
C GLN A 111 2.58 -24.32 5.06
N PRO A 112 1.54 -24.08 4.24
CA PRO A 112 0.24 -23.60 4.72
C PRO A 112 -0.37 -24.42 5.84
N GLU A 113 -0.33 -25.76 5.74
CA GLU A 113 -0.93 -26.66 6.71
C GLU A 113 -0.18 -26.66 8.05
N ILE A 114 1.16 -26.58 8.00
CA ILE A 114 1.99 -26.48 9.20
C ILE A 114 1.80 -25.10 9.84
N ALA A 115 1.86 -24.04 9.03
CA ALA A 115 1.67 -22.66 9.48
C ALA A 115 0.30 -22.46 10.15
N ALA A 116 -0.77 -23.03 9.59
CA ALA A 116 -2.13 -22.96 10.15
C ALA A 116 -2.20 -23.67 11.51
N LYS A 117 -1.60 -24.86 11.64
CA LYS A 117 -1.56 -25.57 12.92
C LYS A 117 -0.73 -24.84 13.96
N VAL A 118 0.41 -24.27 13.58
CA VAL A 118 1.25 -23.45 14.48
C VAL A 118 0.45 -22.27 15.03
N LEU A 119 -0.24 -21.53 14.16
CA LEU A 119 -1.10 -20.40 14.56
C LEU A 119 -2.23 -20.87 15.50
N VAL A 120 -3.06 -21.80 15.05
CA VAL A 120 -4.29 -22.21 15.76
C VAL A 120 -3.96 -22.83 17.11
N VAL A 121 -3.11 -23.87 17.13
CA VAL A 121 -2.78 -24.58 18.36
C VAL A 121 -1.95 -23.68 19.28
N GLY A 122 -1.04 -22.90 18.71
CA GLY A 122 -0.23 -21.96 19.48
C GLY A 122 -1.06 -20.91 20.21
N MET A 123 -2.10 -20.36 19.56
CA MET A 123 -2.98 -19.38 20.19
C MET A 123 -3.95 -20.03 21.17
N ARG A 124 -4.54 -21.18 20.82
CA ARG A 124 -5.45 -21.94 21.69
C ARG A 124 -4.78 -22.30 23.01
N ASP A 125 -3.57 -22.87 22.95
CA ASP A 125 -2.87 -23.41 24.12
C ASP A 125 -1.88 -22.40 24.75
N GLY A 126 -1.77 -21.19 24.18
CA GLY A 126 -0.89 -20.13 24.69
C GLY A 126 0.61 -20.44 24.55
N LEU A 127 1.02 -21.18 23.51
CA LEU A 127 2.37 -21.72 23.38
C LEU A 127 3.45 -20.69 23.05
N PHE A 128 3.08 -19.47 22.67
CA PHE A 128 4.04 -18.40 22.35
C PHE A 128 4.47 -17.62 23.60
N THR A 129 3.52 -17.22 24.45
CA THR A 129 3.78 -16.35 25.62
C THR A 129 3.31 -16.94 26.95
N GLY A 130 2.74 -18.15 26.95
CA GLY A 130 2.10 -18.77 28.10
C GLY A 130 0.66 -18.29 28.35
N LYS A 131 0.07 -17.56 27.40
CA LYS A 131 -1.28 -16.98 27.54
C LYS A 131 -2.20 -17.52 26.44
N PRO A 132 -3.18 -18.37 26.78
CA PRO A 132 -4.13 -18.89 25.81
C PRO A 132 -5.12 -17.81 25.38
N LEU A 133 -5.75 -18.01 24.22
CA LEU A 133 -6.69 -17.05 23.63
C LEU A 133 -8.00 -16.93 24.42
N ASP A 134 -8.48 -18.03 25.01
CA ASP A 134 -9.70 -18.07 25.83
C ASP A 134 -9.62 -17.16 27.06
N ARG A 135 -8.42 -16.90 27.58
CA ARG A 135 -8.18 -15.91 28.64
C ARG A 135 -8.69 -14.51 28.29
N TYR A 136 -8.78 -14.18 27.00
CA TYR A 136 -9.14 -12.86 26.50
C TYR A 136 -10.47 -12.85 25.76
N ILE A 137 -10.76 -13.91 25.02
CA ILE A 137 -11.94 -14.01 24.17
C ILE A 137 -12.61 -15.35 24.45
N ASP A 138 -13.78 -15.32 25.08
CA ASP A 138 -14.63 -16.47 25.33
C ASP A 138 -16.12 -16.05 25.31
N GLY A 139 -17.01 -16.87 25.89
CA GLY A 139 -18.44 -16.57 25.98
C GLY A 139 -18.75 -15.29 26.78
N ASP A 140 -17.93 -14.97 27.78
CA ASP A 140 -18.15 -13.90 28.76
C ASP A 140 -17.16 -12.71 28.58
N SER A 141 -16.06 -12.92 27.86
CA SER A 141 -14.98 -11.96 27.62
C SER A 141 -14.76 -11.69 26.13
N HIS A 142 -14.45 -10.44 25.81
CA HIS A 142 -14.16 -10.00 24.44
C HIS A 142 -13.07 -8.92 24.43
N ASP A 143 -11.92 -9.21 25.05
CA ASP A 143 -10.78 -8.28 25.15
C ASP A 143 -9.82 -8.47 23.98
N VAL A 144 -10.27 -8.05 22.81
CA VAL A 144 -9.56 -8.20 21.53
C VAL A 144 -8.22 -7.44 21.53
N TYR A 145 -8.19 -6.23 22.09
CA TYR A 145 -6.98 -5.44 22.21
C TYR A 145 -5.89 -6.18 23.02
N ASN A 146 -6.21 -6.71 24.22
CA ASN A 146 -5.21 -7.41 25.02
C ASN A 146 -4.94 -8.85 24.55
N ALA A 147 -5.80 -9.44 23.71
CA ALA A 147 -5.55 -10.73 23.08
C ALA A 147 -4.23 -10.77 22.29
N ARG A 148 -3.67 -9.60 21.91
CA ARG A 148 -2.35 -9.54 21.24
C ARG A 148 -1.25 -10.20 22.05
N ARG A 149 -1.40 -10.20 23.38
CA ARG A 149 -0.49 -10.83 24.34
C ARG A 149 -0.38 -12.34 24.21
N VAL A 150 -1.29 -12.98 23.47
CA VAL A 150 -1.19 -14.40 23.11
C VAL A 150 0.04 -14.65 22.23
N VAL A 151 0.36 -13.73 21.32
CA VAL A 151 1.50 -13.85 20.39
C VAL A 151 2.66 -12.94 20.79
N ASN A 152 2.39 -11.68 21.12
CA ASN A 152 3.43 -10.70 21.44
C ASN A 152 2.98 -9.71 22.53
N GLY A 153 3.91 -9.28 23.38
CA GLY A 153 3.62 -8.37 24.49
C GLY A 153 3.16 -6.99 24.04
N VAL A 154 2.15 -6.44 24.71
CA VAL A 154 1.68 -5.06 24.53
C VAL A 154 2.20 -4.20 25.69
N THR A 155 2.99 -3.17 25.40
CA THR A 155 3.51 -2.26 26.42
C THR A 155 3.48 -0.80 25.97
N PRO A 156 3.01 0.15 26.79
CA PRO A 156 3.01 1.58 26.45
C PRO A 156 4.41 2.11 26.10
N SER A 157 5.46 1.55 26.69
CA SER A 157 6.86 1.91 26.40
C SER A 157 7.32 1.52 24.99
N LYS A 158 6.55 0.70 24.26
CA LYS A 158 6.81 0.31 22.88
C LYS A 158 5.59 0.70 22.02
N PRO A 159 5.53 1.92 21.46
CA PRO A 159 4.38 2.40 20.71
C PRO A 159 3.96 1.50 19.54
N TRP A 160 4.93 0.83 18.90
CA TRP A 160 4.66 -0.15 17.84
C TRP A 160 3.83 -1.35 18.31
N SER A 161 4.01 -1.78 19.57
CA SER A 161 3.25 -2.91 20.14
C SER A 161 1.78 -2.55 20.42
N VAL A 162 1.55 -1.31 20.84
CA VAL A 162 0.19 -0.74 21.02
C VAL A 162 -0.49 -0.57 19.67
N LYS A 163 0.24 -0.09 18.65
CA LYS A 163 -0.28 0.04 17.29
C LYS A 163 -0.70 -1.34 16.73
N ALA A 164 0.17 -2.34 16.86
CA ALA A 164 -0.14 -3.71 16.43
C ALA A 164 -1.40 -4.28 17.09
N ALA A 165 -1.58 -4.03 18.40
CA ALA A 165 -2.77 -4.47 19.12
C ALA A 165 -4.05 -3.81 18.57
N LYS A 166 -4.03 -2.51 18.29
CA LYS A 166 -5.16 -1.79 17.68
C LYS A 166 -5.48 -2.26 16.26
N GLU A 167 -4.46 -2.54 15.46
CA GLU A 167 -4.66 -3.06 14.09
C GLU A 167 -5.26 -4.46 14.12
N CYS A 168 -4.77 -5.35 15.01
CA CYS A 168 -5.38 -6.67 15.20
C CYS A 168 -6.83 -6.57 15.67
N GLU A 169 -7.14 -5.59 16.53
CA GLU A 169 -8.51 -5.33 16.98
C GLU A 169 -9.43 -4.90 15.84
N GLU A 170 -9.00 -3.94 15.02
CA GLU A 170 -9.74 -3.54 13.82
C GLU A 170 -9.96 -4.71 12.86
N TYR A 171 -8.94 -5.53 12.62
CA TYR A 171 -9.07 -6.70 11.75
C TYR A 171 -10.01 -7.76 12.33
N ALA A 172 -9.95 -8.03 13.63
CA ALA A 172 -10.83 -9.01 14.28
C ALA A 172 -12.30 -8.58 14.16
N ASN A 173 -12.61 -7.30 14.43
CA ASN A 173 -13.96 -6.75 14.26
C ASN A 173 -14.48 -6.88 12.82
N ASN A 174 -13.59 -6.76 11.83
CA ASN A 174 -13.94 -6.99 10.42
C ASN A 174 -14.19 -8.47 10.12
N TRP A 175 -13.39 -9.36 10.69
CA TRP A 175 -13.55 -10.81 10.52
C TRP A 175 -14.80 -11.35 11.20
N GLU A 176 -15.20 -10.82 12.35
CA GLU A 176 -16.39 -11.28 13.09
C GLU A 176 -17.68 -11.22 12.28
N ARG A 177 -17.76 -10.29 11.33
CA ARG A 177 -18.89 -10.20 10.40
C ARG A 177 -18.92 -11.32 9.36
N ARG A 178 -17.77 -11.91 9.03
CA ARG A 178 -17.60 -12.90 7.95
C ARG A 178 -17.40 -14.33 8.47
N VAL A 179 -16.82 -14.49 9.64
CA VAL A 179 -16.41 -15.79 10.17
C VAL A 179 -17.57 -16.76 10.40
N PRO A 180 -18.76 -16.35 10.87
CA PRO A 180 -19.89 -17.28 10.99
C PRO A 180 -20.25 -17.97 9.65
N ASP A 181 -20.37 -17.21 8.57
CA ASP A 181 -20.66 -17.76 7.24
C ASP A 181 -19.51 -18.60 6.70
N LEU A 182 -18.27 -18.18 7.00
CA LEU A 182 -17.06 -18.91 6.61
C LEU A 182 -16.97 -20.27 7.30
N ILE A 183 -17.32 -20.36 8.58
CA ILE A 183 -17.39 -21.61 9.34
C ILE A 183 -18.38 -22.56 8.67
N GLU A 184 -19.59 -22.08 8.34
CA GLU A 184 -20.61 -22.91 7.70
C GLU A 184 -20.18 -23.35 6.29
N SER A 185 -19.57 -22.47 5.50
CA SER A 185 -19.01 -22.85 4.20
C SER A 185 -17.87 -23.87 4.31
N VAL A 186 -16.98 -23.74 5.31
CA VAL A 186 -15.88 -24.71 5.50
C VAL A 186 -16.42 -26.07 5.96
N LYS A 187 -17.45 -26.11 6.83
CA LYS A 187 -18.10 -27.36 7.23
C LYS A 187 -18.79 -28.05 6.05
N ARG A 188 -19.43 -27.27 5.17
CA ARG A 188 -20.17 -27.79 4.01
C ARG A 188 -19.24 -28.24 2.89
N ASP A 189 -18.29 -27.39 2.52
CA ASP A 189 -17.52 -27.51 1.28
C ASP A 189 -16.11 -28.09 1.51
N GLY A 190 -15.62 -28.11 2.76
CA GLY A 190 -14.24 -28.43 3.08
C GLY A 190 -13.23 -27.39 2.55
N VAL A 191 -11.98 -27.82 2.44
CA VAL A 191 -10.88 -27.02 1.90
C VAL A 191 -10.05 -27.89 0.96
N ASP A 192 -9.95 -27.49 -0.31
CA ASP A 192 -9.09 -28.13 -1.30
C ASP A 192 -7.89 -27.23 -1.62
N LEU A 193 -6.70 -27.70 -1.25
CA LEU A 193 -5.43 -26.99 -1.46
C LEU A 193 -4.77 -27.32 -2.81
N LYS A 194 -5.30 -28.27 -3.59
CA LYS A 194 -4.65 -28.80 -4.81
C LYS A 194 -4.99 -28.03 -6.09
N HIS A 195 -5.95 -27.11 -6.08
CA HIS A 195 -6.43 -26.40 -7.28
C HIS A 195 -6.03 -24.92 -7.38
N SER A 196 -5.16 -24.39 -6.53
CA SER A 196 -4.84 -22.95 -6.49
C SER A 196 -3.48 -22.57 -7.11
N VAL A 197 -3.02 -23.30 -8.14
CA VAL A 197 -1.87 -22.90 -8.97
C VAL A 197 -2.13 -23.18 -10.47
N THR A 198 -3.05 -22.45 -11.10
CA THR A 198 -2.96 -22.10 -12.54
C THR A 198 -3.89 -20.92 -12.87
N PRO A 199 -3.44 -19.90 -13.63
CA PRO A 199 -4.32 -18.88 -14.17
C PRO A 199 -5.02 -19.42 -15.43
N GLY A 200 -6.33 -19.67 -15.35
CA GLY A 200 -7.14 -19.99 -16.53
C GLY A 200 -8.33 -20.90 -16.25
N SER A 201 -9.52 -20.30 -16.24
CA SER A 201 -10.84 -20.88 -16.54
C SER A 201 -11.14 -22.31 -16.12
N THR A 202 -11.95 -22.45 -15.06
CA THR A 202 -13.21 -23.19 -15.18
C THR A 202 -14.27 -22.57 -14.28
N SER A 203 -15.41 -22.31 -14.92
CA SER A 203 -16.68 -21.80 -14.41
C SER A 203 -17.18 -22.50 -13.15
N HIS A 204 -17.45 -21.73 -12.10
CA HIS A 204 -18.71 -21.77 -11.36
C HIS A 204 -19.11 -20.32 -10.98
N GLN A 205 -20.41 -20.07 -11.12
CA GLN A 205 -21.10 -18.79 -11.23
C GLN A 205 -20.99 -17.84 -10.02
N PRO A 206 -21.28 -16.54 -10.22
CA PRO A 206 -20.92 -15.46 -9.32
C PRO A 206 -21.90 -15.37 -8.15
N SER A 207 -21.39 -15.31 -6.92
CA SER A 207 -22.10 -14.61 -5.86
C SER A 207 -21.90 -13.12 -6.10
N ASN A 208 -22.73 -12.54 -6.97
CA ASN A 208 -23.02 -11.11 -6.92
C ASN A 208 -23.55 -10.81 -5.51
N SER A 209 -22.77 -10.10 -4.72
CA SER A 209 -23.36 -9.22 -3.71
C SER A 209 -24.19 -8.18 -4.48
N HIS A 210 -25.50 -8.36 -4.45
CA HIS A 210 -26.49 -7.62 -5.24
C HIS A 210 -26.77 -6.21 -4.69
N ASP A 211 -25.79 -5.52 -4.13
CA ASP A 211 -25.93 -4.10 -3.77
C ASP A 211 -25.15 -3.17 -4.72
N GLY A 212 -24.30 -3.74 -5.59
CA GLY A 212 -23.55 -2.99 -6.60
C GLY A 212 -22.57 -2.00 -5.98
N LYS A 213 -22.09 -2.24 -4.76
CA LYS A 213 -21.09 -1.41 -4.09
C LYS A 213 -19.73 -2.09 -4.11
N LEU A 214 -18.65 -1.31 -4.07
CA LEU A 214 -17.32 -1.84 -3.78
C LEU A 214 -16.74 -1.31 -2.48
N GLU A 215 -16.20 -2.16 -1.62
CA GLU A 215 -15.65 -1.73 -0.32
C GLU A 215 -14.37 -2.47 0.11
N GLN A 216 -13.75 -1.95 1.17
CA GLN A 216 -12.47 -2.48 1.68
C GLN A 216 -12.57 -3.95 2.04
N GLY A 217 -11.68 -4.76 1.47
CA GLY A 217 -11.65 -6.21 1.64
C GLY A 217 -12.19 -6.99 0.43
N GLU A 218 -12.88 -6.33 -0.50
CA GLU A 218 -13.32 -6.93 -1.76
C GLU A 218 -12.20 -7.04 -2.80
N ARG A 219 -12.40 -7.94 -3.76
CA ARG A 219 -11.38 -8.29 -4.76
C ARG A 219 -12.01 -8.69 -6.08
N GLY A 220 -11.24 -8.59 -7.17
CA GLY A 220 -11.62 -9.09 -8.48
C GLY A 220 -11.66 -8.00 -9.55
N GLU A 221 -12.15 -8.36 -10.74
CA GLU A 221 -12.11 -7.47 -11.91
C GLU A 221 -12.82 -6.14 -11.70
N GLN A 222 -13.89 -6.10 -10.89
CA GLN A 222 -14.59 -4.85 -10.57
C GLN A 222 -13.73 -3.90 -9.72
N VAL A 223 -12.98 -4.44 -8.76
CA VAL A 223 -12.02 -3.67 -7.96
C VAL A 223 -10.83 -3.22 -8.81
N LYS A 224 -10.34 -4.10 -9.69
CA LYS A 224 -9.26 -3.77 -10.62
C LYS A 224 -9.68 -2.66 -11.58
N GLN A 225 -10.92 -2.71 -12.08
CA GLN A 225 -11.51 -1.66 -12.89
C GLN A 225 -11.62 -0.35 -12.10
N LEU A 226 -12.14 -0.38 -10.88
CA LEU A 226 -12.19 0.78 -9.99
C LEU A 226 -10.80 1.39 -9.76
N GLN A 227 -9.81 0.58 -9.42
CA GLN A 227 -8.44 1.04 -9.21
C GLN A 227 -7.85 1.62 -10.49
N GLY A 228 -8.11 1.01 -11.64
CA GLY A 228 -7.71 1.54 -12.94
C GLY A 228 -8.35 2.89 -13.25
N GLN A 229 -9.63 3.06 -12.92
CA GLN A 229 -10.36 4.33 -13.06
C GLN A 229 -9.78 5.41 -12.13
N LEU A 230 -9.55 5.09 -10.87
CA LEU A 230 -8.94 5.98 -9.89
C LEU A 230 -7.50 6.35 -10.27
N ALA A 231 -6.71 5.38 -10.74
CA ALA A 231 -5.35 5.62 -11.22
C ALA A 231 -5.34 6.51 -12.48
N GLN A 232 -6.29 6.33 -13.40
CA GLN A 232 -6.46 7.22 -14.56
C GLN A 232 -6.75 8.67 -14.14
N LEU A 233 -7.47 8.85 -13.04
CA LEU A 233 -7.78 10.13 -12.43
C LEU A 233 -6.65 10.66 -11.53
N GLY A 234 -5.48 9.99 -11.51
CA GLY A 234 -4.31 10.42 -10.75
C GLY A 234 -4.36 10.10 -9.25
N ALA A 235 -5.24 9.19 -8.83
CA ALA A 235 -5.35 8.84 -7.41
C ALA A 235 -4.09 8.12 -6.90
N THR A 236 -3.69 8.48 -5.68
CA THR A 236 -2.56 7.89 -4.99
C THR A 236 -3.01 7.07 -3.79
N GLY A 237 -2.19 6.08 -3.44
CA GLY A 237 -2.32 5.32 -2.20
C GLY A 237 -1.94 6.15 -0.98
N ARG A 238 -2.18 5.57 0.20
CA ARG A 238 -1.83 6.19 1.49
C ARG A 238 -0.32 6.38 1.67
N ASP A 239 0.46 5.63 0.91
CA ASP A 239 1.91 5.73 0.79
C ASP A 239 2.38 6.85 -0.15
N GLY A 240 1.46 7.61 -0.75
CA GLY A 240 1.75 8.69 -1.69
C GLY A 240 2.12 8.21 -3.09
N LYS A 241 2.05 6.90 -3.36
CA LYS A 241 2.40 6.31 -4.66
C LYS A 241 1.19 6.22 -5.59
N PRO A 242 1.38 6.19 -6.93
CA PRO A 242 0.29 5.94 -7.86
C PRO A 242 -0.44 4.63 -7.53
N LEU A 243 -1.78 4.70 -7.49
CA LEU A 243 -2.61 3.55 -7.17
C LEU A 243 -2.42 2.45 -8.21
N GLN A 244 -2.07 1.24 -7.76
CA GLN A 244 -1.90 0.07 -8.62
C GLN A 244 -3.23 -0.68 -8.76
N ALA A 245 -3.52 -1.12 -9.99
CA ALA A 245 -4.69 -1.94 -10.28
C ALA A 245 -4.39 -3.43 -10.08
N ASP A 246 -4.21 -3.82 -8.82
CA ASP A 246 -3.92 -5.20 -8.41
C ASP A 246 -5.17 -6.05 -8.19
N GLY A 247 -6.36 -5.45 -8.25
CA GLY A 247 -7.64 -6.09 -8.02
C GLY A 247 -7.98 -6.30 -6.55
N ASP A 248 -7.22 -5.74 -5.61
CA ASP A 248 -7.42 -5.85 -4.16
C ASP A 248 -7.87 -4.51 -3.54
N PHE A 249 -9.07 -4.45 -2.96
CA PHE A 249 -9.56 -3.24 -2.31
C PHE A 249 -8.95 -3.12 -0.90
N GLY A 250 -7.65 -2.80 -0.88
CA GLY A 250 -6.86 -2.63 0.33
C GLY A 250 -6.89 -1.20 0.91
N GLY A 251 -6.04 -0.94 1.90
CA GLY A 251 -5.96 0.38 2.54
C GLY A 251 -5.57 1.51 1.58
N ASN A 252 -4.79 1.22 0.54
CA ASN A 252 -4.44 2.19 -0.50
C ASN A 252 -5.63 2.51 -1.41
N THR A 253 -6.43 1.49 -1.80
CA THR A 253 -7.64 1.69 -2.59
C THR A 253 -8.72 2.41 -1.80
N LYS A 254 -8.93 2.07 -0.52
CA LYS A 254 -9.84 2.82 0.36
C LYS A 254 -9.43 4.28 0.50
N TYR A 255 -8.16 4.53 0.75
CA TYR A 255 -7.65 5.90 0.82
C TYR A 255 -7.91 6.67 -0.48
N ALA A 256 -7.63 6.06 -1.63
CA ALA A 256 -7.90 6.66 -2.94
C ALA A 256 -9.40 6.95 -3.18
N VAL A 257 -10.28 6.05 -2.74
CA VAL A 257 -11.75 6.24 -2.80
C VAL A 257 -12.18 7.40 -1.88
N GLU A 258 -11.68 7.46 -0.65
CA GLU A 258 -11.99 8.54 0.30
C GLU A 258 -11.50 9.91 -0.22
N GLN A 259 -10.32 9.97 -0.84
CA GLN A 259 -9.82 11.18 -1.48
C GLN A 259 -10.70 11.60 -2.66
N PHE A 260 -11.07 10.63 -3.52
CA PHE A 260 -11.95 10.88 -4.65
C PHE A 260 -13.31 11.41 -4.19
N GLN A 261 -13.92 10.76 -3.20
CA GLN A 261 -15.20 11.18 -2.61
C GLN A 261 -15.13 12.60 -2.04
N ARG A 262 -14.07 12.91 -1.28
CA ARG A 262 -13.83 14.25 -0.74
C ARG A 262 -13.70 15.30 -1.84
N GLY A 263 -12.93 15.00 -2.90
CA GLY A 263 -12.71 15.92 -4.02
C GLY A 263 -13.97 16.20 -4.86
N HIS A 264 -14.96 15.30 -4.81
CA HIS A 264 -16.19 15.40 -5.60
C HIS A 264 -17.44 15.71 -4.76
N GLY A 265 -17.27 16.12 -3.50
CA GLY A 265 -18.37 16.51 -2.61
C GLY A 265 -19.31 15.36 -2.24
N LEU A 266 -18.81 14.12 -2.23
CA LEU A 266 -19.55 12.92 -1.85
C LEU A 266 -19.36 12.61 -0.36
N GLN A 267 -20.23 11.73 0.17
CA GLN A 267 -20.01 11.14 1.49
C GLN A 267 -18.69 10.35 1.51
N VAL A 268 -17.82 10.67 2.47
CA VAL A 268 -16.47 10.07 2.60
C VAL A 268 -16.56 8.87 3.53
N ASP A 269 -17.00 7.73 2.99
CA ASP A 269 -17.15 6.47 3.72
C ASP A 269 -16.20 5.37 3.22
N GLY A 270 -15.44 5.64 2.14
CA GLY A 270 -14.54 4.67 1.53
C GLY A 270 -15.26 3.55 0.79
N VAL A 271 -16.57 3.70 0.54
CA VAL A 271 -17.44 2.73 -0.14
C VAL A 271 -17.85 3.26 -1.52
N VAL A 272 -17.59 2.47 -2.55
CA VAL A 272 -17.92 2.79 -3.94
C VAL A 272 -19.34 2.33 -4.27
N GLY A 273 -20.32 3.07 -3.74
CA GLY A 273 -21.72 2.90 -4.11
C GLY A 273 -22.10 3.62 -5.41
N SER A 274 -23.39 3.58 -5.75
CA SER A 274 -23.93 4.16 -6.99
C SER A 274 -23.57 5.62 -7.23
N GLN A 275 -23.54 6.45 -6.17
CA GLN A 275 -23.15 7.86 -6.25
C GLN A 275 -21.66 8.01 -6.60
N THR A 276 -20.79 7.23 -5.96
CA THR A 276 -19.34 7.22 -6.22
C THR A 276 -19.05 6.73 -7.65
N GLN A 277 -19.76 5.69 -8.11
CA GLN A 277 -19.63 5.17 -9.48
C GLN A 277 -20.08 6.20 -10.53
N ALA A 278 -21.19 6.89 -10.29
CA ALA A 278 -21.67 7.94 -11.18
C ALA A 278 -20.68 9.12 -11.26
N ALA A 279 -20.05 9.49 -10.14
CA ALA A 279 -19.02 10.51 -10.10
C ALA A 279 -17.75 10.06 -10.85
N LEU A 280 -17.28 8.83 -10.65
CA LEU A 280 -16.14 8.25 -11.39
C LEU A 280 -16.40 8.27 -12.90
N ALA A 281 -17.57 7.83 -13.34
CA ALA A 281 -17.94 7.83 -14.76
C ALA A 281 -17.94 9.24 -15.36
N ARG A 282 -18.46 10.23 -14.63
CA ARG A 282 -18.43 11.64 -15.05
C ARG A 282 -17.00 12.18 -15.14
N ALA A 283 -16.18 11.95 -14.12
CA ALA A 283 -14.79 12.41 -14.09
C ALA A 283 -13.97 11.80 -15.25
N LEU A 284 -14.11 10.50 -15.50
CA LEU A 284 -13.47 9.83 -16.63
C LEU A 284 -13.98 10.33 -17.99
N SER A 285 -15.28 10.64 -18.11
CA SER A 285 -15.83 11.20 -19.34
C SER A 285 -15.31 12.61 -19.61
N GLN A 286 -15.15 13.44 -18.56
CA GLN A 286 -14.57 14.78 -18.67
C GLN A 286 -13.09 14.71 -19.03
N GLN A 287 -12.32 13.80 -18.44
CA GLN A 287 -10.92 13.56 -18.81
C GLN A 287 -10.79 13.04 -20.25
N LYS A 288 -11.71 12.17 -20.71
CA LYS A 288 -11.76 11.71 -22.10
C LYS A 288 -12.16 12.79 -23.07
N VAL A 289 -13.09 13.69 -22.73
CA VAL A 289 -13.44 14.85 -23.55
C VAL A 289 -12.24 15.81 -23.63
N GLN A 290 -11.56 16.06 -22.52
CA GLN A 290 -10.33 16.86 -22.49
C GLN A 290 -9.16 16.21 -23.27
N GLN A 291 -9.07 14.87 -23.29
CA GLN A 291 -8.09 14.13 -24.12
C GLN A 291 -8.51 13.99 -25.59
N ALA A 292 -9.81 13.95 -25.90
CA ALA A 292 -10.36 13.94 -27.26
C ALA A 292 -10.21 15.32 -27.92
N GLU A 293 -10.49 16.39 -27.18
CA GLU A 293 -10.23 17.77 -27.60
C GLU A 293 -8.71 18.05 -27.76
N GLN A 294 -7.84 17.22 -27.16
CA GLN A 294 -6.38 17.25 -27.33
C GLN A 294 -5.86 16.31 -28.46
N SER A 295 -6.70 15.45 -29.04
CA SER A 295 -6.29 14.46 -30.07
C SER A 295 -7.02 14.56 -31.41
N SER A 296 -8.20 15.18 -31.47
CA SER A 296 -8.80 15.61 -32.74
C SER A 296 -8.49 17.10 -32.99
N ALA A 297 -7.32 17.37 -33.56
CA ALA A 297 -7.12 18.59 -34.32
C ALA A 297 -7.41 18.30 -35.81
N PRO A 298 -8.53 18.78 -36.38
CA PRO A 298 -8.59 19.00 -37.82
C PRO A 298 -7.64 20.14 -38.19
N ALA A 299 -7.05 20.06 -39.37
CA ALA A 299 -6.18 21.10 -39.91
C ALA A 299 -6.89 22.46 -40.02
N ALA A 300 -6.47 23.41 -39.17
CA ALA A 300 -6.54 24.89 -39.24
C ALA A 300 -7.94 25.58 -39.31
N PRO A 301 -8.11 26.84 -38.80
CA PRO A 301 -7.08 27.84 -38.48
C PRO A 301 -7.08 28.39 -37.03
N ALA A 302 -5.98 29.08 -36.75
CA ALA A 302 -5.59 29.84 -35.56
C ALA A 302 -6.71 30.48 -34.71
N GLN A 303 -6.62 30.31 -33.38
CA GLN A 303 -6.45 31.36 -32.36
C GLN A 303 -6.94 30.89 -30.97
N ALA A 304 -6.02 30.38 -30.15
CA ALA A 304 -6.03 30.52 -28.68
C ALA A 304 -4.63 30.15 -28.17
N ALA A 305 -3.99 31.07 -27.46
CA ALA A 305 -2.56 31.07 -27.18
C ALA A 305 -2.07 29.78 -26.48
N SER A 306 -1.29 28.96 -27.19
CA SER A 306 -0.47 27.92 -26.58
C SER A 306 0.58 28.61 -25.70
N SER A 307 0.51 28.46 -24.38
CA SER A 307 1.60 28.84 -23.50
C SER A 307 2.92 28.28 -24.05
N PRO A 308 3.99 29.08 -24.10
CA PRO A 308 5.28 28.60 -24.61
C PRO A 308 5.71 27.35 -23.83
N LEU A 309 6.45 26.45 -24.48
CA LEU A 309 7.05 25.32 -23.76
C LEU A 309 8.10 25.82 -22.76
N LEU A 310 8.37 25.05 -21.71
CA LEU A 310 9.45 25.33 -20.76
C LEU A 310 10.82 25.45 -21.47
N SER A 311 11.01 24.74 -22.58
CA SER A 311 12.20 24.83 -23.43
C SER A 311 12.26 26.10 -24.30
N ASP A 312 11.15 26.81 -24.47
CA ASP A 312 11.12 28.08 -25.21
C ASP A 312 11.74 29.20 -24.36
N PRO A 313 12.75 29.93 -24.86
CA PRO A 313 13.37 31.05 -24.14
C PRO A 313 12.40 32.16 -23.69
N ARG A 314 11.20 32.22 -24.28
CA ARG A 314 10.16 33.19 -23.92
C ARG A 314 9.33 32.76 -22.70
N HIS A 315 9.47 31.53 -22.22
CA HIS A 315 8.77 31.05 -21.04
C HIS A 315 9.41 31.62 -19.76
N ALA A 316 8.60 32.12 -18.82
CA ALA A 316 9.10 32.76 -17.60
C ALA A 316 10.00 31.85 -16.75
N ASP A 317 9.68 30.54 -16.71
CA ASP A 317 10.47 29.53 -16.01
C ASP A 317 11.53 28.83 -16.87
N ASN A 318 11.79 29.31 -18.10
CA ASN A 318 12.84 28.76 -18.95
C ASN A 318 14.23 28.75 -18.27
N PRO A 319 14.66 29.77 -17.50
CA PRO A 319 15.93 29.71 -16.79
C PRO A 319 16.02 28.56 -15.78
N MET A 320 14.91 28.26 -15.10
CA MET A 320 14.83 27.15 -14.14
C MET A 320 14.86 25.81 -14.87
N PHE A 321 14.19 25.71 -16.02
CA PHE A 321 14.23 24.55 -16.91
C PHE A 321 15.62 24.27 -17.46
N VAL A 322 16.29 25.27 -18.05
CA VAL A 322 17.68 25.14 -18.54
C VAL A 322 18.62 24.75 -17.40
N GLY A 323 18.43 25.34 -16.21
CA GLY A 323 19.19 24.99 -15.01
C GLY A 323 18.94 23.57 -14.52
N ALA A 324 17.75 23.01 -14.70
CA ALA A 324 17.40 21.64 -14.37
C ALA A 324 18.01 20.66 -15.39
N VAL A 325 17.88 20.94 -16.69
CA VAL A 325 18.50 20.17 -17.78
C VAL A 325 20.00 20.02 -17.53
N SER A 326 20.71 21.13 -17.30
CA SER A 326 22.16 21.10 -17.05
C SER A 326 22.56 20.25 -15.84
N LYS A 327 21.75 20.25 -14.77
CA LYS A 327 22.01 19.46 -13.56
C LYS A 327 21.74 17.98 -13.76
N LEU A 328 20.69 17.64 -14.52
CA LEU A 328 20.39 16.26 -14.89
C LEU A 328 21.45 15.70 -15.85
N GLU A 329 21.93 16.50 -16.80
CA GLU A 329 23.05 16.13 -17.67
C GLU A 329 24.32 15.86 -16.88
N ALA A 330 24.61 16.66 -15.85
CA ALA A 330 25.77 16.48 -14.97
C ALA A 330 25.74 15.17 -14.16
N LEU A 331 24.59 14.49 -14.06
CA LEU A 331 24.50 13.17 -13.43
C LEU A 331 25.06 12.05 -14.34
N GLY A 332 25.16 12.28 -15.65
CA GLY A 332 25.60 11.27 -16.62
C GLY A 332 24.80 9.97 -16.54
N GLU A 333 25.48 8.83 -16.62
CA GLU A 333 24.85 7.50 -16.51
C GLU A 333 24.08 7.29 -15.19
N ARG A 334 24.43 8.03 -14.12
CA ARG A 334 23.71 7.96 -12.84
C ARG A 334 22.35 8.64 -12.89
N GLY A 335 22.12 9.52 -13.86
CA GLY A 335 20.80 10.05 -14.19
C GLY A 335 19.91 9.01 -14.88
N GLY A 336 20.52 8.13 -15.67
CA GLY A 336 19.89 7.00 -16.35
C GLY A 336 18.70 7.36 -17.23
N PHE A 337 18.84 8.45 -18.00
CA PHE A 337 17.94 8.82 -19.08
C PHE A 337 18.39 8.11 -20.37
N ALA A 338 17.46 7.51 -21.11
CA ALA A 338 17.79 6.80 -22.35
C ALA A 338 18.17 7.76 -23.48
N ASP A 339 17.57 8.94 -23.51
CA ASP A 339 17.87 9.98 -24.49
C ASP A 339 17.66 11.41 -23.93
N ARG A 340 18.00 12.41 -24.76
CA ARG A 340 17.85 13.82 -24.40
C ARG A 340 16.38 14.22 -24.20
N LYS A 341 15.44 13.59 -24.90
CA LYS A 341 14.02 13.90 -24.79
C LYS A 341 13.50 13.49 -23.42
N GLU A 342 13.88 12.31 -22.95
CA GLU A 342 13.54 11.82 -21.61
C GLU A 342 14.17 12.68 -20.51
N LEU A 343 15.40 13.16 -20.72
CA LEU A 343 16.05 14.11 -19.81
C LEU A 343 15.30 15.44 -19.75
N GLU A 344 14.90 15.98 -20.90
CA GLU A 344 14.14 17.23 -20.98
C GLU A 344 12.73 17.10 -20.37
N GLN A 345 12.08 15.94 -20.52
CA GLN A 345 10.82 15.62 -19.84
C GLN A 345 11.00 15.60 -18.31
N ALA A 346 12.06 14.93 -17.83
CA ALA A 346 12.38 14.90 -16.42
C ALA A 346 12.74 16.30 -15.86
N ALA A 347 13.43 17.13 -16.65
CA ALA A 347 13.71 18.51 -16.29
C ALA A 347 12.42 19.35 -16.21
N GLY A 348 11.48 19.14 -17.14
CA GLY A 348 10.17 19.77 -17.11
C GLY A 348 9.40 19.43 -15.83
N GLN A 349 9.41 18.15 -15.44
CA GLN A 349 8.78 17.71 -14.20
C GLN A 349 9.48 18.27 -12.96
N ALA A 350 10.81 18.33 -12.96
CA ALA A 350 11.58 18.91 -11.88
C ALA A 350 11.21 20.39 -11.63
N VAL A 351 10.97 21.17 -12.70
CA VAL A 351 10.52 22.57 -12.58
C VAL A 351 9.13 22.65 -11.95
N PHE A 352 8.19 21.81 -12.40
CA PHE A 352 6.84 21.78 -11.85
C PHE A 352 6.85 21.44 -10.35
N GLU A 353 7.45 20.32 -9.97
CA GLU A 353 7.52 19.87 -8.57
C GLU A 353 8.24 20.91 -7.69
N ALA A 354 9.29 21.55 -8.23
CA ALA A 354 9.98 22.61 -7.53
C ALA A 354 9.09 23.81 -7.25
N LYS A 355 8.26 24.25 -8.21
CA LYS A 355 7.30 25.35 -7.98
C LYS A 355 6.21 24.99 -6.99
N VAL A 356 5.65 23.78 -7.07
CA VAL A 356 4.64 23.28 -6.13
C VAL A 356 5.20 23.21 -4.70
N GLY A 357 6.44 22.73 -4.54
CA GLY A 357 7.13 22.76 -3.25
C GLY A 357 7.68 24.14 -2.87
N GLY A 358 7.37 25.17 -3.65
CA GLY A 358 7.68 26.58 -3.41
C GLY A 358 9.16 26.95 -3.57
N LEU A 359 9.98 26.13 -4.21
CA LEU A 359 11.32 26.51 -4.63
C LEU A 359 11.23 27.59 -5.71
N GLN A 360 12.11 28.57 -5.61
CA GLN A 360 12.24 29.68 -6.56
C GLN A 360 13.34 29.42 -7.59
N ARG A 361 14.24 28.47 -7.30
CA ARG A 361 15.29 27.98 -8.20
C ARG A 361 15.72 26.57 -7.81
N ILE A 362 16.42 25.90 -8.71
CA ILE A 362 17.05 24.60 -8.45
C ILE A 362 18.56 24.79 -8.45
N ASP A 363 19.19 24.64 -7.30
CA ASP A 363 20.64 24.75 -7.08
C ASP A 363 21.33 23.39 -7.24
N HIS A 364 20.67 22.29 -6.83
CA HIS A 364 21.17 20.92 -7.04
C HIS A 364 20.06 19.96 -7.46
N ILE A 365 20.40 18.96 -8.27
CA ILE A 365 19.58 17.75 -8.45
C ILE A 365 20.41 16.54 -8.05
N LEU A 366 19.92 15.76 -7.09
CA LEU A 366 20.64 14.63 -6.54
C LEU A 366 19.80 13.36 -6.65
N PRO A 367 20.35 12.24 -7.17
CA PRO A 367 19.67 10.96 -7.12
C PRO A 367 19.48 10.52 -5.67
N ASN A 368 18.34 9.91 -5.37
CA ASN A 368 18.12 9.33 -4.06
C ASN A 368 18.88 7.99 -3.91
N LYS A 369 19.02 7.51 -2.67
CA LYS A 369 19.75 6.26 -2.39
C LYS A 369 19.08 5.00 -2.96
N SER A 370 17.77 5.06 -3.20
CA SER A 370 16.94 3.94 -3.65
C SER A 370 16.92 3.79 -5.17
N GLY A 371 17.36 4.80 -5.92
CA GLY A 371 17.38 4.84 -7.39
C GLY A 371 16.04 5.16 -8.07
N ASP A 372 14.97 5.35 -7.30
CA ASP A 372 13.60 5.56 -7.77
C ASP A 372 13.20 7.05 -7.92
N GLY A 373 14.12 7.98 -7.66
CA GLY A 373 13.84 9.40 -7.86
C GLY A 373 15.02 10.34 -7.60
N PHE A 374 14.73 11.64 -7.72
CA PHE A 374 15.70 12.71 -7.53
C PHE A 374 15.21 13.69 -6.45
N PHE A 375 16.12 14.46 -5.88
CA PHE A 375 15.80 15.63 -5.08
C PHE A 375 16.22 16.88 -5.81
N ALA A 376 15.27 17.77 -6.12
CA ALA A 376 15.57 19.16 -6.46
C ALA A 376 15.79 19.94 -5.17
N VAL A 377 16.91 20.65 -5.07
CA VAL A 377 17.35 21.35 -3.87
C VAL A 377 17.62 22.81 -4.17
N GLN A 378 17.19 23.70 -3.27
CA GLN A 378 17.55 25.11 -3.22
C GLN A 378 18.34 25.38 -1.94
N GLY A 379 19.45 26.10 -2.06
CA GLY A 379 20.40 26.36 -0.98
C GLY A 379 21.62 25.43 -1.03
N GLU A 380 22.59 25.73 -0.17
CA GLU A 380 23.83 24.97 -0.05
C GLU A 380 23.58 23.59 0.59
N LEU A 381 24.24 22.55 0.08
CA LEU A 381 24.09 21.20 0.61
C LEU A 381 24.63 21.11 2.05
N GLY A 382 23.75 20.78 2.99
CA GLY A 382 24.08 20.69 4.41
C GLY A 382 23.74 21.94 5.21
N ASP A 383 23.31 23.02 4.55
CA ASP A 383 22.75 24.18 5.23
C ASP A 383 21.36 23.83 5.81
N PRO A 384 21.07 24.09 7.11
CA PRO A 384 19.75 23.81 7.69
C PRO A 384 18.56 24.53 7.02
N SER A 385 18.82 25.63 6.32
CA SER A 385 17.83 26.39 5.55
C SER A 385 17.58 25.83 4.14
N MET A 386 18.30 24.79 3.73
CA MET A 386 18.11 24.15 2.43
C MET A 386 16.67 23.65 2.28
N ARG A 387 16.09 23.88 1.10
CA ARG A 387 14.76 23.37 0.74
C ARG A 387 14.93 22.28 -0.30
N ARG A 388 14.11 21.23 -0.20
CA ARG A 388 14.15 20.14 -1.16
C ARG A 388 12.75 19.64 -1.49
N VAL A 389 12.59 19.20 -2.72
CA VAL A 389 11.42 18.47 -3.20
C VAL A 389 11.88 17.15 -3.81
N PHE A 390 11.14 16.09 -3.52
CA PHE A 390 11.34 14.79 -4.13
C PHE A 390 10.61 14.73 -5.48
N ILE A 391 11.29 14.21 -6.50
CA ILE A 391 10.77 14.01 -7.84
C ILE A 391 10.80 12.50 -8.11
N ASP A 392 9.63 11.91 -8.33
CA ASP A 392 9.51 10.51 -8.71
C ASP A 392 10.02 10.30 -10.14
N ARG A 393 10.89 9.30 -10.33
CA ARG A 393 11.51 9.05 -11.63
C ARG A 393 10.52 8.56 -12.68
N ASN A 394 9.60 7.67 -12.31
CA ASN A 394 8.61 7.13 -13.26
C ASN A 394 7.63 8.22 -13.70
N GLN A 395 7.26 9.12 -12.78
CA GLN A 395 6.46 10.30 -13.11
C GLN A 395 7.23 11.24 -14.06
N ALA A 396 8.50 11.53 -13.75
CA ALA A 396 9.36 12.38 -14.57
C ALA A 396 9.60 11.84 -15.98
N GLN A 397 9.65 10.52 -16.16
CA GLN A 397 9.82 9.85 -17.46
C GLN A 397 8.51 9.68 -18.22
N GLY A 398 7.36 9.58 -17.52
CA GLY A 398 6.06 9.34 -18.13
C GLY A 398 5.34 10.60 -18.65
N GLN A 399 5.84 11.79 -18.32
CA GLN A 399 5.15 13.06 -18.57
C GLN A 399 5.81 13.86 -19.68
N SER A 400 5.02 14.27 -20.68
CA SER A 400 5.53 15.07 -21.80
C SER A 400 5.90 16.49 -21.36
N LEU A 401 6.91 17.09 -22.00
CA LEU A 401 7.34 18.47 -21.71
C LEU A 401 6.20 19.48 -21.91
N GLU A 402 5.34 19.26 -22.90
CA GLU A 402 4.12 20.03 -23.17
C GLU A 402 3.16 20.03 -21.99
N HIS A 403 3.09 18.91 -21.27
CA HIS A 403 2.22 18.76 -20.11
C HIS A 403 2.83 19.48 -18.90
N SER A 404 4.10 19.24 -18.58
CA SER A 404 4.76 19.94 -17.47
C SER A 404 4.80 21.46 -17.71
N SER A 405 4.92 21.92 -18.96
CA SER A 405 4.85 23.35 -19.32
C SER A 405 3.48 23.97 -19.00
N ARG A 406 2.39 23.23 -19.25
CA ARG A 406 1.04 23.68 -18.88
C ARG A 406 0.86 23.71 -17.36
N GLN A 407 1.30 22.67 -16.67
CA GLN A 407 1.19 22.61 -15.21
C GLN A 407 1.98 23.74 -14.51
N VAL A 408 3.18 24.06 -15.01
CA VAL A 408 3.96 25.19 -14.51
C VAL A 408 3.24 26.52 -14.76
N ALA A 409 2.64 26.71 -15.93
CA ALA A 409 1.88 27.92 -16.24
C ALA A 409 0.65 28.06 -15.33
N GLU A 410 -0.08 26.97 -15.09
CA GLU A 410 -1.23 26.93 -14.18
C GLU A 410 -0.83 27.25 -12.73
N GLU A 411 0.22 26.62 -12.22
CA GLU A 411 0.75 26.86 -10.86
C GLU A 411 1.19 28.32 -10.69
N SER A 412 1.82 28.90 -11.70
CA SER A 412 2.23 30.32 -11.70
C SER A 412 1.03 31.25 -11.57
N GLN A 413 -0.05 30.96 -12.29
CA GLN A 413 -1.29 31.74 -12.22
C GLN A 413 -1.95 31.61 -10.84
N GLN A 414 -1.99 30.40 -10.28
CA GLN A 414 -2.54 30.14 -8.94
C GLN A 414 -1.78 30.91 -7.85
N GLN A 415 -0.44 30.91 -7.89
CA GLN A 415 0.38 31.65 -6.93
C GLN A 415 0.15 33.17 -7.04
N VAL A 416 0.01 33.72 -8.25
CA VAL A 416 -0.31 35.14 -8.44
C VAL A 416 -1.69 35.48 -7.88
N THR A 417 -2.70 34.64 -8.10
CA THR A 417 -4.05 34.84 -7.56
C THR A 417 -4.08 34.75 -6.03
N GLN A 418 -3.34 33.81 -5.43
CA GLN A 418 -3.22 33.71 -3.97
C GLN A 418 -2.55 34.93 -3.34
N VAL A 419 -1.46 35.42 -3.93
CA VAL A 419 -0.74 36.61 -3.41
C VAL A 419 -1.61 37.86 -3.53
N GLN A 420 -2.38 38.01 -4.61
CA GLN A 420 -3.31 39.13 -4.79
C GLN A 420 -4.51 39.06 -3.82
N GLY A 421 -5.05 37.86 -3.57
CA GLY A 421 -6.13 37.65 -2.60
C GLY A 421 -5.71 37.92 -1.16
N GLN A 422 -4.50 37.51 -0.77
CA GLN A 422 -3.93 37.81 0.55
C GLN A 422 -3.65 39.31 0.75
N ALA A 423 -3.19 40.00 -0.31
CA ALA A 423 -2.99 41.46 -0.27
C ALA A 423 -4.32 42.24 -0.14
N GLN A 424 -5.41 41.75 -0.74
CA GLN A 424 -6.74 42.37 -0.60
C GLN A 424 -7.40 42.12 0.75
N GLN A 425 -7.19 40.95 1.36
CA GLN A 425 -7.67 40.66 2.72
C GLN A 425 -6.90 41.43 3.80
N ALA A 426 -5.60 41.67 3.61
CA ALA A 426 -4.80 42.48 4.52
C ALA A 426 -5.13 43.99 4.45
N ALA A 427 -5.86 44.45 3.44
CA ALA A 427 -6.21 45.86 3.22
C ALA A 427 -7.62 46.25 3.71
N SER A 428 -8.37 45.37 4.36
CA SER A 428 -9.69 45.68 4.95
C SER A 428 -9.57 45.89 6.46
N PRO A 429 -9.59 47.13 6.99
CA PRO A 429 -9.62 47.36 8.43
C PRO A 429 -11.02 47.09 8.97
N GLU A 430 -11.11 46.24 9.99
CA GLU A 430 -12.33 46.03 10.78
C GLU A 430 -12.85 47.37 11.34
N MET A 431 -14.00 47.81 10.83
CA MET A 431 -14.89 48.67 11.60
C MET A 431 -15.88 47.78 12.34
N SER A 432 -15.67 47.64 13.66
CA SER A 432 -16.76 47.29 14.58
C SER A 432 -16.74 48.32 15.71
N MET A 433 -17.79 49.14 15.74
CA MET A 433 -18.24 49.84 16.95
C MET A 433 -18.99 48.85 17.86
#